data_AF-A0A0F9PS16-F1
#
_entry.id   AF-A0A0F9PS16-F1
#
_cell.length_a   1.000
_cell.length_b   1.000
_cell.length_c   1.000
_cell.angle_alpha   90.00
_cell.angle_beta   90.00
_cell.angle_gamma   90.00
#
_symmetry.space_group_name_H-M   'P 1'
#
loop_
_entity.id
_entity.type
_entity.pdbx_description
1 polymer ?
#
loop_
_entity_poly.entity_id
_entity_poly.type
_entity_poly.pdbx_seq_one_letter_code
_entity_poly.pdbx_strand_id
1 'polypeptide(L)'
;PEIMDDPISAINFSIIPNEEYDNISDKWEKQISALEGITEKVQLLTGTAKRRKREQLQAALYAANPGLEKDLLRRDAWKRFTEDLSRFATKDWVEKFATYYIKPAAGMEQELYLLENPGLSDAIGVGESTKHIESLRISVRYEAQDNLYESYGDPESASYISDDTRRSETRRRLLLSNSTYAAATYRRDAYDDDFPDHLITPFAGFRMVELNRPEGWKKYWADDRYLLSNPELFSTAKRLLFWDRKAPDPEKIPNAEFERTWNEVYDNLRLPDGRADRGTRYDYRGDNRWFDEEGSRIGEWKPHVRRTPTGKARFRGLISELAR
;
A
#
# COMPACT_ATOMS: atom_id res chain seq x y z
N PRO A 1 -32.96 -48.99 13.66
CA PRO A 1 -32.39 -47.67 14.00
C PRO A 1 -32.13 -47.63 15.50
N GLU A 2 -30.91 -48.01 15.90
CA GLU A 2 -30.45 -47.87 17.28
C GLU A 2 -30.34 -46.39 17.61
N ILE A 3 -31.12 -45.95 18.59
CA ILE A 3 -30.98 -44.66 19.24
C ILE A 3 -29.76 -44.82 20.14
N MET A 4 -28.60 -44.31 19.70
CA MET A 4 -27.46 -44.17 20.60
C MET A 4 -27.84 -43.10 21.62
N ASP A 5 -28.06 -43.54 22.86
CA ASP A 5 -28.16 -42.67 24.01
C ASP A 5 -26.87 -41.86 24.10
N ASP A 6 -26.97 -40.57 23.79
CA ASP A 6 -25.88 -39.62 24.05
C ASP A 6 -25.54 -39.72 25.54
N PRO A 7 -24.30 -40.07 25.91
CA PRO A 7 -23.91 -40.14 27.30
C PRO A 7 -24.16 -38.76 27.90
N ILE A 8 -25.04 -38.72 28.91
CA ILE A 8 -25.27 -37.54 29.76
C ILE A 8 -23.89 -36.99 30.11
N SER A 9 -23.49 -35.90 29.46
CA SER A 9 -22.20 -35.28 29.72
C SER A 9 -22.23 -34.91 31.18
N ALA A 10 -21.43 -35.59 32.00
CA ALA A 10 -21.33 -35.27 33.42
C ALA A 10 -21.12 -33.77 33.52
N ILE A 11 -22.04 -33.08 34.23
CA ILE A 11 -21.90 -31.65 34.52
C ILE A 11 -20.52 -31.49 35.11
N ASN A 12 -19.63 -30.83 34.36
CA ASN A 12 -18.25 -30.69 34.78
C ASN A 12 -18.21 -29.60 35.86
N PHE A 13 -18.41 -30.00 37.12
CA PHE A 13 -18.28 -29.13 38.28
C PHE A 13 -16.84 -28.61 38.50
N SER A 14 -15.87 -29.01 37.64
CA SER A 14 -14.58 -28.33 37.51
C SER A 14 -14.65 -27.03 36.72
N ILE A 15 -15.81 -26.66 36.17
CA ILE A 15 -16.16 -25.28 35.81
C ILE A 15 -16.41 -24.54 37.14
N ILE A 16 -15.33 -24.39 37.89
CA ILE A 16 -15.27 -23.69 39.17
C ILE A 16 -15.61 -22.23 38.89
N PRO A 17 -16.36 -21.54 39.77
CA PRO A 17 -16.51 -20.09 39.74
C PRO A 17 -15.14 -19.47 39.50
N ASN A 18 -14.98 -18.82 38.37
CA ASN A 18 -13.68 -18.33 38.00
C ASN A 18 -13.43 -17.12 38.90
N GLU A 19 -12.60 -17.30 39.92
CA GLU A 19 -12.24 -16.27 40.89
C GLU A 19 -11.88 -14.95 40.18
N GLU A 20 -11.24 -15.01 39.01
CA GLU A 20 -10.92 -13.83 38.20
C GLU A 20 -12.18 -13.18 37.55
N TYR A 21 -13.15 -13.96 37.09
CA TYR A 21 -14.45 -13.44 36.61
C TYR A 21 -15.21 -12.73 37.73
N ASP A 22 -15.28 -13.34 38.91
CA ASP A 22 -15.97 -12.80 40.08
C ASP A 22 -15.26 -11.55 40.58
N ASN A 23 -13.94 -11.57 40.71
CA ASN A 23 -13.13 -10.42 41.11
C ASN A 23 -13.32 -9.21 40.18
N ILE A 24 -13.40 -9.43 38.86
CA ILE A 24 -13.68 -8.35 37.90
C ILE A 24 -15.11 -7.81 38.07
N SER A 25 -16.09 -8.70 38.29
CA SER A 25 -17.49 -8.33 38.47
C SER A 25 -17.69 -7.49 39.72
N ASP A 26 -17.08 -7.91 40.84
CA ASP A 26 -17.13 -7.18 42.12
C ASP A 26 -16.44 -5.82 42.04
N LYS A 27 -15.26 -5.78 41.40
CA LYS A 27 -14.49 -4.53 41.22
C LYS A 27 -15.30 -3.46 40.47
N TRP A 28 -16.08 -3.87 39.47
CA TRP A 28 -16.79 -2.96 38.56
C TRP A 28 -18.32 -2.98 38.69
N GLU A 29 -18.87 -3.54 39.78
CA GLU A 29 -20.31 -3.76 39.97
C GLU A 29 -21.16 -2.52 39.63
N LYS A 30 -20.76 -1.36 40.16
CA LYS A 30 -21.47 -0.08 39.93
C LYS A 30 -21.42 0.37 38.48
N GLN A 31 -20.26 0.19 37.82
CA GLN A 31 -20.05 0.56 36.42
C GLN A 31 -20.77 -0.40 35.47
N ILE A 32 -20.79 -1.70 35.78
CA ILE A 32 -21.58 -2.71 35.06
C ILE A 32 -23.06 -2.34 35.13
N SER A 33 -23.59 -2.08 36.33
CA SER A 33 -24.97 -1.62 36.51
C SER A 33 -25.25 -0.32 35.74
N ALA A 34 -24.28 0.61 35.72
CA ALA A 34 -24.41 1.84 34.94
C ALA A 34 -24.43 1.60 33.43
N LEU A 35 -23.66 0.64 32.90
CA LEU A 35 -23.68 0.23 31.48
C LEU A 35 -25.03 -0.35 31.09
N GLU A 36 -25.59 -1.23 31.93
CA GLU A 36 -26.90 -1.85 31.70
C GLU A 36 -28.00 -0.76 31.64
N GLY A 37 -27.95 0.21 32.56
CA GLY A 37 -28.84 1.36 32.59
C GLY A 37 -28.72 2.32 31.39
N ILE A 38 -27.66 2.23 30.56
CA ILE A 38 -27.59 3.01 29.30
C ILE A 38 -28.71 2.59 28.34
N THR A 39 -29.07 1.31 28.30
CA THR A 39 -30.11 0.79 27.41
C THR A 39 -31.45 1.46 27.68
N GLU A 40 -31.81 1.60 28.96
CA GLU A 40 -33.02 2.32 29.39
C GLU A 40 -32.95 3.81 29.03
N LYS A 41 -31.80 4.47 29.25
CA LYS A 41 -31.61 5.90 28.94
C LYS A 41 -31.80 6.23 27.46
N VAL A 42 -31.50 5.29 26.56
CA VAL A 42 -31.63 5.49 25.10
C VAL A 42 -32.88 4.85 24.51
N GLN A 43 -33.77 4.27 25.33
CA GLN A 43 -34.88 3.46 24.84
C GLN A 43 -35.86 4.22 23.94
N LEU A 44 -36.04 5.52 24.20
CA LEU A 44 -36.95 6.41 23.46
C LEU A 44 -36.37 6.92 22.14
N LEU A 45 -35.06 6.77 21.93
CA LEU A 45 -34.41 7.14 20.66
C LEU A 45 -34.56 6.00 19.66
N THR A 46 -34.52 6.31 18.37
CA THR A 46 -34.56 5.32 17.28
C THR A 46 -33.40 5.52 16.30
N GLY A 47 -33.14 4.48 15.49
CA GLY A 47 -32.15 4.51 14.40
C GLY A 47 -30.75 4.99 14.81
N THR A 48 -30.17 5.87 14.00
CA THR A 48 -28.82 6.42 14.17
C THR A 48 -28.67 7.26 15.43
N ALA A 49 -29.71 7.98 15.86
CA ALA A 49 -29.70 8.79 17.07
C ALA A 49 -29.56 7.92 18.33
N LYS A 50 -30.28 6.79 18.41
CA LYS A 50 -30.14 5.82 19.50
C LYS A 50 -28.73 5.27 19.60
N ARG A 51 -28.19 4.82 18.46
CA ARG A 51 -26.83 4.26 18.37
C ARG A 51 -25.77 5.27 18.82
N ARG A 52 -25.78 6.48 18.23
CA ARG A 52 -24.83 7.55 18.57
C ARG A 52 -24.90 7.94 20.05
N LYS A 53 -26.11 8.02 20.63
CA LYS A 53 -26.26 8.36 22.05
C LYS A 53 -25.75 7.25 22.96
N ARG A 54 -26.00 5.98 22.63
CA ARG A 54 -25.48 4.82 23.35
C ARG A 54 -23.96 4.81 23.34
N GLU A 55 -23.36 4.92 22.15
CA GLU A 55 -21.90 4.98 21.97
C GLU A 55 -21.28 6.15 22.78
N GLN A 56 -21.90 7.33 22.74
CA GLN A 56 -21.46 8.49 23.53
C GLN A 56 -21.47 8.21 25.05
N LEU A 57 -22.55 7.62 25.58
CA LEU A 57 -22.67 7.34 27.01
C LEU A 57 -21.70 6.25 27.46
N GLN A 58 -21.50 5.21 26.64
CA GLN A 58 -20.52 4.15 26.91
C GLN A 58 -19.10 4.72 26.91
N ALA A 59 -18.74 5.49 25.88
CA ALA A 59 -17.43 6.13 25.79
C ALA A 59 -17.15 7.06 26.98
N ALA A 60 -18.15 7.84 27.41
CA ALA A 60 -18.01 8.71 28.59
C ALA A 60 -17.77 7.90 29.88
N LEU A 61 -18.43 6.75 30.03
CA LEU A 61 -18.23 5.88 31.20
C LEU A 61 -16.85 5.22 31.18
N TYR A 62 -16.38 4.73 30.03
CA TYR A 62 -15.04 4.15 29.90
C TYR A 62 -13.95 5.21 30.12
N ALA A 63 -14.12 6.42 29.60
CA ALA A 63 -13.19 7.52 29.84
C ALA A 63 -13.10 7.91 31.32
N ALA A 64 -14.20 7.82 32.07
CA ALA A 64 -14.23 8.09 33.52
C ALA A 64 -13.65 6.94 34.38
N ASN A 65 -13.48 5.73 33.82
CA ASN A 65 -13.05 4.54 34.56
C ASN A 65 -11.95 3.78 33.78
N PRO A 66 -10.68 4.23 33.84
CA PRO A 66 -9.59 3.59 33.14
C PRO A 66 -9.47 2.09 33.48
N GLY A 67 -9.41 1.26 32.44
CA GLY A 67 -9.32 -0.20 32.56
C GLY A 67 -10.65 -0.93 32.63
N LEU A 68 -11.78 -0.24 32.84
CA LEU A 68 -13.12 -0.86 32.87
C LEU A 68 -13.40 -1.67 31.61
N GLU A 69 -13.23 -1.07 30.43
CA GLU A 69 -13.51 -1.75 29.14
C GLU A 69 -12.70 -3.04 28.99
N LYS A 70 -11.39 -2.96 29.25
CA LYS A 70 -10.49 -4.12 29.14
C LYS A 70 -10.85 -5.22 30.13
N ASP A 71 -11.19 -4.86 31.37
CA ASP A 71 -11.60 -5.82 32.39
C ASP A 71 -12.93 -6.49 32.02
N LEU A 72 -13.91 -5.74 31.50
CA LEU A 72 -15.16 -6.33 31.02
C LEU A 72 -14.91 -7.32 29.87
N LEU A 73 -13.99 -7.02 28.95
CA LEU A 73 -13.59 -7.96 27.90
C LEU A 73 -12.91 -9.20 28.46
N ARG A 74 -12.10 -9.08 29.52
CA ARG A 74 -11.51 -10.24 30.22
C ARG A 74 -12.59 -11.10 30.89
N ARG A 75 -13.56 -10.46 31.53
CA ARG A 75 -14.72 -11.13 32.13
C ARG A 75 -15.50 -11.91 31.07
N ASP A 76 -15.79 -11.27 29.94
CA ASP A 76 -16.51 -11.91 28.84
C ASP A 76 -15.69 -13.07 28.22
N ALA A 77 -14.36 -12.91 28.11
CA ALA A 77 -13.45 -13.98 27.67
C ALA A 77 -13.47 -15.18 28.61
N TRP A 78 -13.40 -14.93 29.93
CA TRP A 78 -13.45 -15.99 30.93
C TRP A 78 -14.75 -16.77 30.85
N LYS A 79 -15.88 -16.08 30.78
CA LYS A 79 -17.18 -16.72 30.60
C LYS A 79 -17.18 -17.61 29.36
N ARG A 80 -16.79 -17.05 28.21
CA ARG A 80 -16.78 -17.76 26.93
C ARG A 80 -15.85 -18.97 26.91
N PHE A 81 -14.62 -18.83 27.37
CA PHE A 81 -13.65 -19.93 27.35
C PHE A 81 -14.00 -21.00 28.37
N THR A 82 -14.62 -20.66 29.51
CA THR A 82 -15.02 -21.67 30.48
C THR A 82 -16.27 -22.44 30.05
N GLU A 83 -17.22 -21.79 29.38
CA GLU A 83 -18.47 -22.43 28.90
C GLU A 83 -18.26 -23.28 27.64
N ASP A 84 -17.63 -22.73 26.60
CA ASP A 84 -17.63 -23.34 25.27
C ASP A 84 -16.28 -23.97 24.88
N LEU A 85 -15.17 -23.52 25.48
CA LEU A 85 -13.83 -23.76 24.97
C LEU A 85 -12.78 -23.91 26.08
N SER A 86 -13.05 -24.79 27.05
CA SER A 86 -12.30 -24.89 28.32
C SER A 86 -10.77 -25.00 28.16
N ARG A 87 -10.27 -25.56 27.06
CA ARG A 87 -8.83 -25.60 26.72
C ARG A 87 -8.17 -24.22 26.56
N PHE A 88 -8.95 -23.18 26.29
CA PHE A 88 -8.50 -21.79 26.15
C PHE A 88 -8.79 -20.95 27.40
N ALA A 89 -9.30 -21.52 28.48
CA ALA A 89 -9.53 -20.82 29.74
C ALA A 89 -8.21 -20.61 30.51
N THR A 90 -7.26 -19.93 29.89
CA THR A 90 -5.99 -19.52 30.53
C THR A 90 -5.89 -18.00 30.54
N LYS A 91 -5.13 -17.47 31.49
CA LYS A 91 -4.89 -16.03 31.61
C LYS A 91 -4.31 -15.41 30.34
N ASP A 92 -3.46 -16.15 29.63
CA ASP A 92 -2.87 -15.71 28.35
C ASP A 92 -3.93 -15.55 27.25
N TRP A 93 -4.79 -16.55 27.06
CA TRP A 93 -5.86 -16.50 26.07
C TRP A 93 -6.90 -15.41 26.37
N VAL A 94 -7.22 -15.23 27.65
CA VAL A 94 -8.10 -14.16 28.13
C VAL A 94 -7.53 -12.78 27.83
N GLU A 95 -6.22 -12.59 28.05
CA GLU A 95 -5.55 -11.32 27.75
C GLU A 95 -5.47 -11.07 26.24
N LYS A 96 -5.24 -12.12 25.43
CA LYS A 96 -5.28 -12.04 23.96
C LYS A 96 -6.67 -11.67 23.45
N PHE A 97 -7.72 -12.31 23.96
CA PHE A 97 -9.11 -11.97 23.64
C PHE A 97 -9.41 -10.50 23.96
N ALA A 98 -9.10 -10.06 25.19
CA ALA A 98 -9.37 -8.70 25.60
C ALA A 98 -8.59 -7.67 24.77
N THR A 99 -7.33 -7.99 24.42
CA THR A 99 -6.50 -7.12 23.56
C THR A 99 -6.97 -7.10 22.10
N TYR A 100 -7.55 -8.19 21.59
CA TYR A 100 -8.14 -8.20 20.26
C TYR A 100 -9.40 -7.33 20.17
N TYR A 101 -10.33 -7.47 21.13
CA TYR A 101 -11.61 -6.74 21.10
C TYR A 101 -11.52 -5.27 21.50
N ILE A 102 -10.43 -4.84 22.14
CA ILE A 102 -10.20 -3.41 22.44
C ILE A 102 -9.71 -2.63 21.20
N LYS A 103 -9.21 -3.32 20.18
CA LYS A 103 -8.77 -2.70 18.92
C LYS A 103 -9.98 -2.23 18.10
N PRO A 104 -9.82 -1.22 17.23
CA PRO A 104 -10.89 -0.77 16.35
C PRO A 104 -11.53 -1.94 15.58
N ALA A 105 -12.86 -2.06 15.68
CA ALA A 105 -13.60 -3.16 15.09
C ALA A 105 -13.44 -3.18 13.55
N ALA A 106 -13.20 -4.37 12.99
CA ALA A 106 -13.00 -4.60 11.55
C ALA A 106 -11.85 -3.78 10.94
N GLY A 107 -10.83 -3.48 11.76
CA GLY A 107 -9.63 -2.75 11.34
C GLY A 107 -8.44 -3.66 11.06
N MET A 108 -7.47 -3.13 10.30
CA MET A 108 -6.22 -3.83 9.95
C MET A 108 -5.40 -4.21 11.19
N GLU A 109 -5.56 -3.50 12.31
CA GLU A 109 -4.95 -3.87 13.58
C GLU A 109 -5.47 -5.18 14.16
N GLN A 110 -6.77 -5.46 14.02
CA GLN A 110 -7.36 -6.71 14.50
C GLN A 110 -6.87 -7.88 13.64
N GLU A 111 -6.86 -7.71 12.32
CA GLU A 111 -6.31 -8.70 11.40
C GLU A 111 -4.83 -8.99 11.69
N LEU A 112 -4.02 -7.95 11.86
CA LEU A 112 -2.61 -8.10 12.21
C LEU A 112 -2.44 -8.83 13.55
N TYR A 113 -3.25 -8.47 14.55
CA TYR A 113 -3.18 -9.09 15.86
C TYR A 113 -3.50 -10.59 15.82
N LEU A 114 -4.44 -11.02 14.98
CA LEU A 114 -4.74 -12.43 14.77
C LEU A 114 -3.54 -13.18 14.18
N LEU A 115 -2.91 -12.63 13.12
CA LEU A 115 -1.73 -13.24 12.51
C LEU A 115 -0.52 -13.30 13.46
N GLU A 116 -0.38 -12.32 14.35
CA GLU A 116 0.68 -12.28 15.36
C GLU A 116 0.42 -13.21 16.56
N ASN A 117 -0.80 -13.73 16.70
CA ASN A 117 -1.20 -14.62 17.80
C ASN A 117 -1.83 -15.91 17.25
N PRO A 118 -1.01 -16.85 16.73
CA PRO A 118 -1.50 -18.09 16.11
C PRO A 118 -2.47 -18.86 17.01
N GLY A 119 -3.57 -19.33 16.41
CA GLY A 119 -4.64 -20.08 17.08
C GLY A 119 -5.71 -19.20 17.76
N LEU A 120 -5.52 -17.87 17.83
CA LEU A 120 -6.53 -16.98 18.39
C LEU A 120 -7.79 -16.92 17.55
N SER A 121 -7.65 -16.88 16.22
CA SER A 121 -8.75 -16.95 15.26
C SER A 121 -9.67 -18.14 15.55
N ASP A 122 -9.10 -19.34 15.64
CA ASP A 122 -9.80 -20.58 16.01
C ASP A 122 -10.44 -20.51 17.40
N ALA A 123 -9.70 -19.97 18.38
CA ALA A 123 -10.17 -19.86 19.76
C ALA A 123 -11.38 -18.93 19.91
N ILE A 124 -11.49 -17.88 19.08
CA ILE A 124 -12.61 -16.93 19.16
C ILE A 124 -13.61 -17.08 18.01
N GLY A 125 -13.43 -18.08 17.15
CA GLY A 125 -14.32 -18.40 16.04
C GLY A 125 -14.42 -17.29 15.00
N VAL A 126 -13.31 -16.61 14.71
CA VAL A 126 -13.24 -15.58 13.65
C VAL A 126 -12.32 -16.06 12.53
N GLY A 127 -12.60 -15.63 11.30
CA GLY A 127 -11.73 -15.93 10.16
C GLY A 127 -10.37 -15.25 10.30
N GLU A 128 -9.32 -15.93 9.84
CA GLU A 128 -7.99 -15.35 9.71
C GLU A 128 -7.87 -14.61 8.36
N SER A 129 -7.10 -13.51 8.36
CA SER A 129 -6.85 -12.75 7.13
C SER A 129 -5.98 -13.57 6.18
N THR A 130 -6.28 -13.53 4.88
CA THR A 130 -5.43 -14.14 3.85
C THR A 130 -4.29 -13.22 3.41
N LYS A 131 -4.25 -11.99 3.91
CA LYS A 131 -3.21 -11.02 3.56
C LYS A 131 -1.87 -11.42 4.17
N HIS A 132 -0.79 -11.05 3.49
CA HIS A 132 0.55 -11.20 4.04
C HIS A 132 0.73 -10.32 5.29
N ILE A 133 1.36 -10.86 6.34
CA ILE A 133 1.52 -10.16 7.63
C ILE A 133 2.25 -8.81 7.49
N GLU A 134 3.26 -8.74 6.62
CA GLU A 134 4.00 -7.49 6.37
C GLU A 134 3.16 -6.45 5.63
N SER A 135 2.20 -6.85 4.79
CA SER A 135 1.23 -5.93 4.17
C SER A 135 0.34 -5.27 5.23
N LEU A 136 -0.15 -6.05 6.20
CA LEU A 136 -0.92 -5.54 7.33
C LEU A 136 -0.08 -4.61 8.23
N ARG A 137 1.17 -4.98 8.53
CA ARG A 137 2.09 -4.11 9.30
C ARG A 137 2.32 -2.76 8.62
N ILE A 138 2.52 -2.76 7.31
CA ILE A 138 2.65 -1.52 6.53
C ILE A 138 1.37 -0.69 6.65
N SER A 139 0.21 -1.32 6.49
CA SER A 139 -1.08 -0.61 6.50
C SER A 139 -1.42 -0.02 7.86
N VAL A 140 -1.16 -0.74 8.95
CA VAL A 140 -1.31 -0.20 10.32
C VAL A 140 -0.32 0.95 10.55
N ARG A 141 0.94 0.80 10.15
CA ARG A 141 1.97 1.83 10.35
C ARG A 141 1.65 3.14 9.61
N TYR A 142 1.06 3.06 8.44
CA TYR A 142 0.79 4.21 7.57
C TYR A 142 -0.70 4.55 7.43
N GLU A 143 -1.54 4.10 8.37
CA GLU A 143 -3.00 4.30 8.33
C GLU A 143 -3.39 5.77 8.12
N ALA A 144 -2.71 6.70 8.81
CA ALA A 144 -3.00 8.13 8.66
C ALA A 144 -2.71 8.66 7.24
N GLN A 145 -1.64 8.17 6.61
CA GLN A 145 -1.28 8.53 5.23
C GLN A 145 -2.22 7.88 4.22
N ASP A 146 -2.62 6.62 4.44
CA ASP A 146 -3.62 5.93 3.62
C ASP A 146 -4.97 6.65 3.69
N ASN A 147 -5.42 7.00 4.89
CA ASN A 147 -6.65 7.77 5.09
C ASN A 147 -6.59 9.11 4.34
N LEU A 148 -5.47 9.84 4.40
CA LEU A 148 -5.30 11.09 3.64
C LEU A 148 -5.27 10.83 2.13
N TYR A 149 -4.58 9.79 1.66
CA TYR A 149 -4.48 9.44 0.24
C TYR A 149 -5.86 9.09 -0.35
N GLU A 150 -6.65 8.29 0.37
CA GLU A 150 -8.00 7.93 -0.01
C GLU A 150 -8.99 9.09 0.12
N SER A 151 -8.78 9.98 1.08
CA SER A 151 -9.64 11.16 1.29
C SER A 151 -9.74 12.06 0.06
N TYR A 152 -8.71 12.11 -0.80
CA TYR A 152 -8.77 12.88 -2.04
C TYR A 152 -9.78 12.33 -3.06
N GLY A 153 -10.16 11.06 -2.94
CA GLY A 153 -11.10 10.39 -3.84
C GLY A 153 -12.49 10.16 -3.25
N ASP A 154 -12.66 10.31 -1.94
CA ASP A 154 -13.93 10.12 -1.22
C ASP A 154 -14.81 11.38 -1.29
N PRO A 155 -15.98 11.35 -1.97
CA PRO A 155 -16.88 12.50 -2.08
C PRO A 155 -17.40 13.06 -0.76
N GLU A 156 -17.41 12.26 0.31
CA GLU A 156 -17.85 12.68 1.64
C GLU A 156 -16.73 13.32 2.47
N SER A 157 -15.49 13.26 1.99
CA SER A 157 -14.34 13.84 2.67
C SER A 157 -14.21 15.34 2.41
N ALA A 158 -13.79 16.08 3.45
CA ALA A 158 -13.44 17.50 3.32
C ALA A 158 -12.26 17.76 2.37
N SER A 159 -11.46 16.72 2.06
CA SER A 159 -10.30 16.81 1.16
C SER A 159 -10.60 16.31 -0.25
N TYR A 160 -11.87 16.00 -0.58
CA TYR A 160 -12.27 15.49 -1.88
C TYR A 160 -11.83 16.39 -3.05
N ILE A 161 -11.29 15.78 -4.10
CA ILE A 161 -10.94 16.44 -5.36
C ILE A 161 -11.73 15.78 -6.48
N SER A 162 -12.72 16.49 -7.02
CA SER A 162 -13.58 15.98 -8.09
C SER A 162 -12.88 15.83 -9.45
N ASP A 163 -11.86 16.65 -9.71
CA ASP A 163 -11.08 16.58 -10.95
C ASP A 163 -10.03 15.46 -10.89
N ASP A 164 -10.17 14.46 -11.76
CA ASP A 164 -9.32 13.26 -11.80
C ASP A 164 -7.84 13.56 -12.00
N THR A 165 -7.52 14.56 -12.82
CA THR A 165 -6.14 14.93 -13.13
C THR A 165 -5.49 15.56 -11.91
N ARG A 166 -6.15 16.57 -11.32
CA ARG A 166 -5.71 17.23 -10.09
C ARG A 166 -5.63 16.28 -8.91
N ARG A 167 -6.55 15.32 -8.80
CA ARG A 167 -6.54 14.28 -7.77
C ARG A 167 -5.32 13.37 -7.92
N SER A 168 -5.09 12.88 -9.14
CA SER A 168 -3.92 12.07 -9.49
C SER A 168 -2.61 12.80 -9.19
N GLU A 169 -2.50 14.08 -9.57
CA GLU A 169 -1.34 14.92 -9.26
C GLU A 169 -1.14 15.14 -7.76
N THR A 170 -2.23 15.37 -7.01
CA THR A 170 -2.16 15.58 -5.55
C THR A 170 -1.70 14.32 -4.83
N ARG A 171 -2.26 13.15 -5.21
CA ARG A 171 -1.81 11.84 -4.74
C ARG A 171 -0.34 11.59 -5.08
N ARG A 172 0.07 11.90 -6.30
CA ARG A 172 1.48 11.78 -6.72
C ARG A 172 2.40 12.68 -5.88
N ARG A 173 2.01 13.93 -5.62
CA ARG A 173 2.79 14.86 -4.78
C ARG A 173 2.92 14.35 -3.35
N LEU A 174 1.85 13.79 -2.77
CA LEU A 174 1.90 13.16 -1.45
C LEU A 174 2.98 12.06 -1.41
N LEU A 175 2.96 11.14 -2.39
CA LEU A 175 3.94 10.07 -2.50
C LEU A 175 5.38 10.59 -2.70
N LEU A 176 5.58 11.59 -3.57
CA LEU A 176 6.89 12.20 -3.80
C LEU A 176 7.43 12.91 -2.55
N SER A 177 6.56 13.59 -1.80
CA SER A 177 6.92 14.31 -0.56
C SER A 177 7.20 13.37 0.62
N ASN A 178 6.79 12.10 0.53
CA ASN A 178 6.97 11.09 1.56
C ASN A 178 7.47 9.78 0.95
N SER A 179 8.73 9.77 0.53
CA SER A 179 9.35 8.64 -0.17
C SER A 179 9.35 7.34 0.63
N THR A 180 9.43 7.41 1.98
CA THR A 180 9.34 6.23 2.85
C THR A 180 7.94 5.61 2.80
N TYR A 181 6.89 6.43 2.86
CA TYR A 181 5.51 5.96 2.70
C TYR A 181 5.26 5.41 1.30
N ALA A 182 5.74 6.09 0.25
CA ALA A 182 5.60 5.62 -1.12
C ALA A 182 6.25 4.25 -1.34
N ALA A 183 7.49 4.09 -0.88
CA ALA A 183 8.18 2.80 -0.95
C ALA A 183 7.46 1.72 -0.14
N ALA A 184 6.92 2.04 1.04
CA ALA A 184 6.16 1.08 1.84
C ALA A 184 4.85 0.68 1.14
N THR A 185 4.14 1.64 0.55
CA THR A 185 2.92 1.38 -0.25
C THR A 185 3.21 0.39 -1.37
N TYR A 186 4.27 0.60 -2.15
CA TYR A 186 4.61 -0.33 -3.23
C TYR A 186 5.10 -1.70 -2.74
N ARG A 187 5.66 -1.81 -1.53
CA ARG A 187 5.95 -3.13 -0.93
C ARG A 187 4.68 -3.84 -0.51
N ARG A 188 3.71 -3.11 0.06
CA ARG A 188 2.38 -3.64 0.36
C ARG A 188 1.71 -4.17 -0.90
N ASP A 189 1.69 -3.38 -1.97
CA ASP A 189 1.13 -3.81 -3.27
C ASP A 189 1.80 -5.12 -3.74
N ALA A 190 3.13 -5.21 -3.64
CA ALA A 190 3.85 -6.44 -4.01
C ALA A 190 3.47 -7.65 -3.15
N TYR A 191 3.28 -7.47 -1.83
CA TYR A 191 2.82 -8.53 -0.94
C TYR A 191 1.38 -8.95 -1.26
N ASP A 192 0.50 -7.99 -1.55
CA ASP A 192 -0.90 -8.25 -1.86
C ASP A 192 -1.07 -8.93 -3.23
N ASP A 193 -0.11 -8.71 -4.15
CA ASP A 193 -0.04 -9.35 -5.47
C ASP A 193 0.77 -10.68 -5.46
N ASP A 194 1.06 -11.24 -4.28
CA ASP A 194 1.79 -12.51 -4.10
C ASP A 194 3.19 -12.55 -4.75
N PHE A 195 3.91 -11.42 -4.78
CA PHE A 195 5.31 -11.44 -5.20
C PHE A 195 6.17 -12.24 -4.21
N PRO A 196 7.16 -13.02 -4.70
CA PRO A 196 8.17 -13.62 -3.85
C PRO A 196 8.90 -12.57 -2.98
N ASP A 197 9.20 -12.92 -1.73
CA ASP A 197 9.81 -12.01 -0.74
C ASP A 197 11.06 -11.28 -1.24
N HIS A 198 11.93 -11.96 -1.99
CA HIS A 198 13.16 -11.36 -2.53
C HIS A 198 12.90 -10.35 -3.65
N LEU A 199 11.70 -10.34 -4.24
CA LEU A 199 11.26 -9.42 -5.28
C LEU A 199 10.43 -8.24 -4.76
N ILE A 200 10.02 -8.24 -3.49
CA ILE A 200 9.25 -7.14 -2.87
C ILE A 200 10.00 -5.80 -2.95
N THR A 201 11.28 -5.80 -2.57
CA THR A 201 12.09 -4.57 -2.63
C THR A 201 12.43 -4.15 -4.06
N PRO A 202 12.84 -5.05 -4.98
CA PRO A 202 12.96 -4.73 -6.40
C PRO A 202 11.67 -4.16 -7.01
N PHE A 203 10.51 -4.73 -6.71
CA PHE A 203 9.23 -4.22 -7.21
C PHE A 203 8.96 -2.79 -6.71
N ALA A 204 9.10 -2.55 -5.41
CA ALA A 204 8.96 -1.21 -4.85
C ALA A 204 9.96 -0.22 -5.46
N GLY A 205 11.21 -0.66 -5.70
CA GLY A 205 12.23 0.13 -6.37
C GLY A 205 11.85 0.52 -7.79
N PHE A 206 11.30 -0.42 -8.58
CA PHE A 206 10.78 -0.14 -9.92
C PHE A 206 9.66 0.91 -9.89
N ARG A 207 8.68 0.76 -9.00
CA ARG A 207 7.56 1.71 -8.85
C ARG A 207 8.05 3.09 -8.39
N MET A 208 9.10 3.15 -7.57
CA MET A 208 9.75 4.41 -7.21
C MET A 208 10.46 5.06 -8.40
N VAL A 209 11.06 4.30 -9.32
CA VAL A 209 11.61 4.84 -10.57
C VAL A 209 10.48 5.48 -11.39
N GLU A 210 9.37 4.78 -11.61
CA GLU A 210 8.21 5.32 -12.32
C GLU A 210 7.64 6.59 -11.64
N LEU A 211 7.50 6.57 -10.31
CA LEU A 211 7.02 7.71 -9.54
C LEU A 211 7.90 8.95 -9.73
N ASN A 212 9.23 8.75 -9.77
CA ASN A 212 10.23 9.81 -9.94
C ASN A 212 10.41 10.28 -11.39
N ARG A 213 9.59 9.82 -12.35
CA ARG A 213 9.59 10.35 -13.71
C ARG A 213 9.40 11.87 -13.69
N PRO A 214 10.35 12.66 -14.23
CA PRO A 214 10.18 14.11 -14.25
C PRO A 214 8.98 14.53 -15.09
N GLU A 215 8.29 15.58 -14.63
CA GLU A 215 7.11 16.08 -15.32
C GLU A 215 7.45 16.59 -16.72
N GLY A 216 6.57 16.33 -17.69
CA GLY A 216 6.76 16.74 -19.09
C GLY A 216 7.75 15.90 -19.90
N TRP A 217 8.50 14.96 -19.29
CA TRP A 217 9.39 14.07 -20.04
C TRP A 217 8.59 13.16 -20.97
N LYS A 218 8.87 13.25 -22.28
CA LYS A 218 8.18 12.46 -23.31
C LYS A 218 8.70 11.05 -23.43
N LYS A 219 10.01 10.88 -23.25
CA LYS A 219 10.65 9.56 -23.25
C LYS A 219 11.23 9.28 -21.88
N TYR A 220 11.00 8.08 -21.41
CA TYR A 220 11.47 7.62 -20.12
C TYR A 220 12.00 6.20 -20.29
N TRP A 221 13.30 6.01 -20.07
CA TRP A 221 13.96 4.69 -20.21
C TRP A 221 14.56 4.20 -18.89
N ALA A 222 14.44 4.98 -17.81
CA ALA A 222 14.99 4.59 -16.51
C ALA A 222 14.31 3.34 -15.94
N ASP A 223 13.00 3.19 -16.18
CA ASP A 223 12.23 2.01 -15.81
C ASP A 223 12.66 0.76 -16.61
N ASP A 224 12.89 0.89 -17.92
CA ASP A 224 13.46 -0.16 -18.77
C ASP A 224 14.88 -0.56 -18.30
N ARG A 225 15.74 0.42 -17.98
CA ARG A 225 17.08 0.14 -17.40
C ARG A 225 16.98 -0.59 -16.06
N TYR A 226 16.01 -0.23 -15.24
CA TYR A 226 15.76 -0.90 -13.96
C TYR A 226 15.37 -2.36 -14.18
N LEU A 227 14.44 -2.63 -15.10
CA LEU A 227 13.99 -3.98 -15.43
C LEU A 227 15.08 -4.83 -16.08
N LEU A 228 15.96 -4.25 -16.92
CA LEU A 228 17.15 -4.96 -17.44
C LEU A 228 18.04 -5.47 -16.31
N SER A 229 18.19 -4.69 -15.24
CA SER A 229 19.00 -5.05 -14.08
C SER A 229 18.27 -6.02 -13.13
N ASN A 230 16.98 -6.25 -13.34
CA ASN A 230 16.11 -7.11 -12.52
C ASN A 230 15.24 -8.02 -13.42
N PRO A 231 15.83 -8.94 -14.20
CA PRO A 231 15.08 -9.73 -15.19
C PRO A 231 14.02 -10.65 -14.57
N GLU A 232 14.26 -11.16 -13.36
CA GLU A 232 13.28 -11.98 -12.62
C GLU A 232 12.06 -11.17 -12.16
N LEU A 233 12.27 -9.90 -11.80
CA LEU A 233 11.17 -8.99 -11.48
C LEU A 233 10.26 -8.82 -12.69
N PHE A 234 10.82 -8.61 -13.89
CA PHE A 234 10.05 -8.45 -15.11
C PHE A 234 9.22 -9.69 -15.45
N SER A 235 9.82 -10.88 -15.41
CA SER A 235 9.09 -12.13 -15.71
C SER A 235 8.00 -12.41 -14.68
N THR A 236 8.26 -12.14 -13.40
CA THR A 236 7.29 -12.31 -12.31
C THR A 236 6.14 -11.32 -12.43
N ALA A 237 6.42 -10.03 -12.62
CA ALA A 237 5.40 -9.01 -12.81
C ALA A 237 4.55 -9.26 -14.05
N LYS A 238 5.15 -9.74 -15.15
CA LYS A 238 4.41 -10.15 -16.35
C LYS A 238 3.41 -11.27 -16.07
N ARG A 239 3.77 -12.22 -15.21
CA ARG A 239 2.90 -13.33 -14.82
C ARG A 239 1.81 -12.91 -13.84
N LEU A 240 2.16 -12.20 -12.78
CA LEU A 240 1.25 -11.84 -11.68
C LEU A 240 0.31 -10.69 -12.06
N LEU A 241 0.85 -9.66 -12.72
CA LEU A 241 0.14 -8.42 -13.05
C LEU A 241 -0.36 -8.37 -14.51
N PHE A 242 -0.22 -9.46 -15.26
CA PHE A 242 -0.58 -9.56 -16.67
C PHE A 242 0.00 -8.43 -17.53
N TRP A 243 1.24 -7.98 -17.26
CA TRP A 243 1.86 -6.90 -18.02
C TRP A 243 2.02 -7.26 -19.50
N ASP A 244 1.38 -6.49 -20.37
CA ASP A 244 1.58 -6.55 -21.83
C ASP A 244 2.86 -5.82 -22.29
N ARG A 245 3.73 -5.46 -21.35
CA ARG A 245 5.02 -4.85 -21.66
C ARG A 245 5.91 -5.88 -22.38
N LYS A 246 6.60 -5.41 -23.42
CA LYS A 246 7.67 -6.18 -24.08
C LYS A 246 8.88 -6.24 -23.16
N ALA A 247 9.64 -7.34 -23.24
CA ALA A 247 10.91 -7.41 -22.52
C ALA A 247 11.81 -6.24 -22.95
N PRO A 248 12.43 -5.53 -22.00
CA PRO A 248 13.38 -4.46 -22.31
C PRO A 248 14.48 -4.98 -23.24
N ASP A 249 14.71 -4.30 -24.35
CA ASP A 249 15.74 -4.65 -25.32
C ASP A 249 17.01 -3.82 -25.03
N PRO A 250 18.11 -4.43 -24.56
CA PRO A 250 19.31 -3.69 -24.15
C PRO A 250 19.92 -2.87 -25.30
N GLU A 251 19.70 -3.26 -26.56
CA GLU A 251 20.18 -2.51 -27.70
C GLU A 251 19.39 -1.22 -27.94
N LYS A 252 18.13 -1.16 -27.47
CA LYS A 252 17.22 -0.01 -27.65
C LYS A 252 17.15 0.94 -26.45
N ILE A 253 17.90 0.64 -25.38
CA ILE A 253 17.86 1.42 -24.15
C ILE A 253 19.10 2.32 -24.09
N PRO A 254 18.93 3.66 -24.11
CA PRO A 254 20.05 4.58 -24.04
C PRO A 254 20.57 4.74 -22.61
N ASN A 255 21.77 5.29 -22.50
CA ASN A 255 22.29 5.77 -21.22
C ASN A 255 21.47 6.96 -20.68
N ALA A 256 21.63 7.24 -19.38
CA ALA A 256 20.87 8.29 -18.68
C ALA A 256 21.17 9.70 -19.18
N GLU A 257 22.39 9.95 -19.67
CA GLU A 257 22.77 11.26 -20.20
C GLU A 257 22.02 11.58 -21.49
N PHE A 258 21.94 10.62 -22.42
CA PHE A 258 21.15 10.76 -23.64
C PHE A 258 19.68 10.99 -23.35
N GLU A 259 19.09 10.24 -22.41
CA GLU A 259 17.68 10.43 -22.03
C GLU A 259 17.42 11.83 -21.48
N ARG A 260 18.29 12.32 -20.59
CA ARG A 260 18.18 13.68 -20.04
C ARG A 260 18.29 14.72 -21.14
N THR A 261 19.34 14.65 -21.97
CA THR A 261 19.54 15.58 -23.09
C THR A 261 18.42 15.51 -24.11
N TRP A 262 17.84 14.33 -24.34
CA TRP A 262 16.67 14.18 -25.20
C TRP A 262 15.50 15.02 -24.68
N ASN A 263 15.14 14.86 -23.41
CA ASN A 263 13.96 15.50 -22.86
C ASN A 263 14.17 16.99 -22.55
N GLU A 264 15.35 17.38 -22.06
CA GLU A 264 15.61 18.75 -21.60
C GLU A 264 16.08 19.68 -22.73
N VAL A 265 16.78 19.15 -23.73
CA VAL A 265 17.37 19.97 -24.80
C VAL A 265 16.75 19.63 -26.14
N TYR A 266 16.95 18.41 -26.62
CA TYR A 266 16.64 18.05 -28.00
C TYR A 266 15.14 18.13 -28.32
N ASP A 267 14.27 17.69 -27.40
CA ASP A 267 12.84 17.76 -27.62
C ASP A 267 12.28 19.19 -27.55
N ASN A 268 12.98 20.09 -26.88
CA ASN A 268 12.63 21.51 -26.76
C ASN A 268 13.10 22.36 -27.93
N LEU A 269 13.92 21.81 -28.85
CA LEU A 269 14.24 22.44 -30.13
C LEU A 269 12.99 22.45 -31.02
N ARG A 270 12.20 23.51 -30.87
CA ARG A 270 10.87 23.71 -31.47
C ARG A 270 10.75 25.10 -32.09
N LEU A 271 9.94 25.18 -33.14
CA LEU A 271 9.52 26.42 -33.75
C LEU A 271 8.53 27.16 -32.84
N PRO A 272 8.25 28.46 -33.08
CA PRO A 272 7.26 29.22 -32.31
C PRO A 272 5.85 28.61 -32.29
N ASP A 273 5.51 27.80 -33.30
CA ASP A 273 4.25 27.07 -33.38
C ASP A 273 4.24 25.72 -32.62
N GLY A 274 5.31 25.42 -31.89
CA GLY A 274 5.47 24.21 -31.09
C GLY A 274 5.87 22.97 -31.89
N ARG A 275 5.96 23.02 -33.22
CA ARG A 275 6.47 21.88 -34.02
C ARG A 275 7.97 21.71 -33.80
N ALA A 276 8.46 20.48 -33.97
CA ALA A 276 9.89 20.20 -33.90
C ALA A 276 10.65 20.98 -34.98
N ASP A 277 11.66 21.76 -34.59
CA ASP A 277 12.55 22.40 -35.54
C ASP A 277 13.52 21.36 -36.09
N ARG A 278 13.17 20.79 -37.24
CA ARG A 278 13.95 19.71 -37.87
C ARG A 278 15.35 20.17 -38.26
N GLY A 279 15.52 21.44 -38.64
CA GLY A 279 16.81 22.02 -39.03
C GLY A 279 17.72 22.13 -37.81
N THR A 280 17.25 22.80 -36.76
CA THR A 280 18.03 22.96 -35.52
C THR A 280 18.31 21.62 -34.84
N ARG A 281 17.37 20.67 -34.84
CA ARG A 281 17.61 19.31 -34.33
C ARG A 281 18.67 18.56 -35.15
N TYR A 282 18.65 18.71 -36.47
CA TYR A 282 19.65 18.12 -37.34
C TYR A 282 21.04 18.71 -37.06
N ASP A 283 21.16 20.03 -37.00
CA ASP A 283 22.43 20.71 -36.67
C ASP A 283 22.93 20.35 -35.26
N TYR A 284 22.04 20.34 -34.26
CA TYR A 284 22.37 19.91 -32.89
C TYR A 284 22.97 18.50 -32.87
N ARG A 285 22.37 17.57 -33.60
CA ARG A 285 22.91 16.21 -33.78
C ARG A 285 24.25 16.22 -34.47
N GLY A 286 24.46 17.08 -35.46
CA GLY A 286 25.75 17.27 -36.13
C GLY A 286 26.85 17.72 -35.19
N ASP A 287 26.53 18.64 -34.27
CA ASP A 287 27.49 19.28 -33.36
C ASP A 287 27.73 18.46 -32.07
N ASN A 288 26.78 17.62 -31.66
CA ASN A 288 26.88 16.78 -30.46
C ASN A 288 27.19 15.32 -30.82
N ARG A 289 28.48 14.95 -30.78
CA ARG A 289 28.95 13.63 -31.23
C ARG A 289 28.29 12.46 -30.56
N TRP A 290 28.51 12.38 -29.26
CA TRP A 290 28.02 11.32 -28.39
C TRP A 290 26.50 11.13 -28.50
N PHE A 291 25.73 12.22 -28.62
CA PHE A 291 24.27 12.17 -28.63
C PHE A 291 23.73 11.52 -29.91
N ASP A 292 24.24 11.93 -31.07
CA ASP A 292 23.80 11.33 -32.34
C ASP A 292 24.31 9.89 -32.53
N GLU A 293 25.51 9.56 -32.00
CA GLU A 293 25.99 8.16 -31.98
C GLU A 293 25.09 7.28 -31.12
N GLU A 294 24.74 7.70 -29.90
CA GLU A 294 23.85 6.94 -29.01
C GLU A 294 22.45 6.78 -29.60
N GLY A 295 21.85 7.87 -30.12
CA GLY A 295 20.54 7.80 -30.77
C GLY A 295 20.54 6.92 -32.02
N SER A 296 21.67 6.86 -32.75
CA SER A 296 21.81 5.93 -33.87
C SER A 296 21.98 4.49 -33.41
N ARG A 297 22.68 4.26 -32.29
CA ARG A 297 22.86 2.93 -31.69
C ARG A 297 21.52 2.32 -31.31
N ILE A 298 20.65 3.09 -30.65
CA ILE A 298 19.32 2.63 -30.23
C ILE A 298 18.27 2.64 -31.35
N GLY A 299 18.66 3.02 -32.57
CA GLY A 299 17.78 2.99 -33.74
C GLY A 299 16.77 4.13 -33.86
N GLU A 300 16.91 5.21 -33.08
CA GLU A 300 16.04 6.40 -33.18
C GLU A 300 16.24 7.16 -34.50
N TRP A 301 17.45 7.10 -35.06
CA TRP A 301 17.77 7.70 -36.34
C TRP A 301 18.97 7.03 -37.02
N LYS A 302 19.17 7.35 -38.30
CA LYS A 302 20.41 7.03 -39.01
C LYS A 302 21.54 7.98 -38.59
N PRO A 303 22.82 7.55 -38.66
CA PRO A 303 23.97 8.40 -38.35
C PRO A 303 23.94 9.72 -39.12
N HIS A 304 24.34 10.81 -38.49
CA HIS A 304 24.36 12.12 -39.13
C HIS A 304 25.28 12.17 -40.36
N VAL A 305 24.86 12.82 -41.46
CA VAL A 305 25.57 12.77 -42.75
C VAL A 305 26.99 13.29 -42.63
N ARG A 306 27.23 14.40 -41.90
CA ARG A 306 28.59 14.94 -41.65
C ARG A 306 29.58 13.90 -41.08
N ARG A 307 29.08 12.80 -40.54
CA ARG A 307 29.88 11.75 -39.88
C ARG A 307 30.05 10.49 -40.72
N THR A 308 29.23 10.32 -41.75
CA THR A 308 29.42 9.25 -42.74
C THR A 308 30.64 9.53 -43.63
N PRO A 309 31.38 8.49 -44.09
CA PRO A 309 32.50 8.67 -45.02
C PRO A 309 32.09 9.44 -46.29
N THR A 310 30.90 9.17 -46.82
CA THR A 310 30.32 9.84 -47.99
C THR A 310 29.99 11.31 -47.72
N GLY A 311 29.48 11.65 -46.54
CA GLY A 311 29.27 13.04 -46.15
C GLY A 311 30.58 13.81 -45.98
N LYS A 312 31.60 13.23 -45.32
CA LYS A 312 32.94 13.84 -45.24
C LYS A 312 33.53 14.12 -46.63
N ALA A 313 33.33 13.21 -47.58
CA ALA A 313 33.76 13.40 -48.97
C ALA A 313 32.97 14.53 -49.68
N ARG A 314 31.65 14.60 -49.49
CA ARG A 314 30.81 15.67 -50.08
C ARG A 314 31.13 17.07 -49.55
N PHE A 315 31.46 17.20 -48.26
CA PHE A 315 31.77 18.51 -47.67
C PHE A 315 33.26 18.91 -47.79
N ARG A 316 34.14 18.00 -48.24
CA ARG A 316 35.57 18.28 -48.39
C ARG A 316 35.85 19.47 -49.33
N GLY A 317 35.14 19.54 -50.45
CA GLY A 317 35.27 20.64 -51.41
C GLY A 317 34.82 22.00 -50.84
N LEU A 318 33.71 22.00 -50.09
CA LEU A 318 33.12 23.20 -49.50
C LEU A 318 33.98 23.76 -48.34
N ILE A 319 34.61 22.86 -47.57
CA ILE A 319 35.61 23.24 -46.55
C ILE A 319 36.87 23.81 -47.20
N SER A 320 37.32 23.23 -48.33
CA SER A 320 38.48 23.75 -49.08
C SER A 320 38.22 25.10 -49.76
N GLU A 321 36.98 25.41 -50.14
CA GLU A 321 36.60 26.74 -50.65
C GLU A 321 36.49 27.79 -49.55
N LEU A 322 35.91 27.47 -48.39
CA LEU A 322 35.80 28.40 -47.25
C LEU A 322 37.16 28.70 -46.59
N ALA A 323 38.16 27.85 -46.80
CA ALA A 323 39.51 28.04 -46.29
C ALA A 323 40.42 28.86 -47.23
N ARG A 324 39.93 29.27 -48.40
CA ARG A 324 40.61 30.17 -49.34
C ARG A 324 40.11 31.60 -49.19
#